data_AF-K2CQZ4-F1
#
_entry.id   AF-K2CQZ4-F1
#
_cell.length_a   1.000
_cell.length_b   1.000
_cell.length_c   1.000
_cell.angle_alpha   90.00
_cell.angle_beta   90.00
_cell.angle_gamma   90.00
#
_symmetry.space_group_name_H-M   'P 1'
#
loop_
_entity.id
_entity.type
_entity.pdbx_description
1 polymer ?
#
loop_
_entity_poly.entity_id
_entity_poly.type
_entity_poly.pdbx_seq_one_letter_code
_entity_poly.pdbx_strand_id
1 'polypeptide(L)'
;MNKVEKQSVNNINEQPSHSDDPFGQEVIVVPSTVVKRDGSVVPFNIERIEIALRKCFESIGKKPIIPIETIAQRAVNVVASKFDRPSVEAIQDIVEMTLQSLGEFSAAKHYILYRAEHAKLRQSRPVPLEIRQAFEESDAFFPTQLQKFQFYDKYSRFNYELGHRETWVETVDRATDYLKELSENKLPEETYDRVRKGILEMRAMPSMRLLAMAGPAARRNNIAIYNCSYMPVDSIDSFVEALIISMSGCGVG
;
A
#
# COMPACT_ATOMS: atom_id res chain seq x y z
N MET A 1 28.18 62.24 0.45
CA MET A 1 28.63 61.03 1.16
C MET A 1 27.46 60.04 1.12
N ASN A 2 27.62 58.97 0.34
CA ASN A 2 26.95 57.64 0.32
C ASN A 2 25.63 57.45 1.08
N LYS A 3 24.65 56.64 0.66
CA LYS A 3 24.30 55.82 -0.51
C LYS A 3 22.89 55.33 -0.11
N VAL A 4 21.86 55.44 -0.95
CA VAL A 4 20.61 54.68 -0.78
C VAL A 4 20.48 53.76 -1.98
N GLU A 5 20.54 52.46 -1.71
CA GLU A 5 20.47 51.37 -2.69
C GLU A 5 19.11 51.38 -3.38
N LYS A 6 19.13 51.46 -4.71
CA LYS A 6 18.00 51.09 -5.58
C LYS A 6 18.24 49.67 -6.07
N GLN A 7 17.27 48.81 -5.78
CA GLN A 7 17.06 47.53 -6.46
C GLN A 7 16.94 47.77 -7.97
N SER A 8 17.62 46.95 -8.75
CA SER A 8 17.42 46.82 -10.19
C SER A 8 17.18 45.36 -10.54
N VAL A 9 15.93 45.11 -10.92
CA VAL A 9 15.41 43.89 -11.53
C VAL A 9 15.68 43.97 -13.04
N ASN A 10 15.94 42.80 -13.64
CA ASN A 10 16.05 42.46 -15.07
C ASN A 10 17.47 42.25 -15.62
N ASN A 11 17.79 40.99 -15.91
CA ASN A 11 18.33 40.61 -17.20
C ASN A 11 17.75 39.25 -17.62
N ILE A 12 17.11 39.27 -18.77
CA ILE A 12 16.45 38.17 -19.47
C ILE A 12 17.40 37.71 -20.58
N ASN A 13 17.40 36.41 -20.85
CA ASN A 13 17.93 35.72 -22.04
C ASN A 13 19.44 35.69 -22.28
N GLU A 14 20.07 34.59 -21.87
CA GLU A 14 21.08 33.92 -22.70
C GLU A 14 20.75 32.42 -22.76
N GLN A 15 20.22 31.97 -23.89
CA GLN A 15 20.19 30.55 -24.25
C GLN A 15 21.57 30.15 -24.76
N PRO A 16 22.18 29.05 -24.29
CA PRO A 16 23.33 28.48 -24.97
C PRO A 16 22.89 27.71 -26.22
N SER A 17 23.58 28.05 -27.31
CA SER A 17 23.53 27.54 -28.67
C SER A 17 23.33 26.04 -28.83
N HIS A 18 22.42 25.67 -29.73
CA HIS A 18 22.41 24.39 -30.41
C HIS A 18 23.71 24.13 -31.16
N SER A 19 24.21 22.89 -31.03
CA SER A 19 24.56 21.95 -32.11
C SER A 19 25.97 21.40 -32.02
N ASP A 20 26.09 20.21 -31.43
CA ASP A 20 26.96 19.13 -31.89
C ASP A 20 26.30 17.82 -31.43
N ASP A 21 25.32 17.35 -32.20
CA ASP A 21 24.65 16.07 -31.99
C ASP A 21 25.24 15.03 -32.97
N PRO A 22 26.16 14.16 -32.53
CA PRO A 22 26.63 13.06 -33.35
C PRO A 22 25.60 11.92 -33.26
N PHE A 23 24.71 11.85 -34.25
CA PHE A 23 23.93 10.66 -34.62
C PHE A 23 23.28 9.86 -33.47
N GLY A 24 22.02 10.17 -33.17
CA GLY A 24 20.99 9.15 -32.95
C GLY A 24 21.17 8.17 -31.78
N GLN A 25 21.80 8.58 -30.67
CA GLN A 25 21.63 7.86 -29.41
C GLN A 25 20.27 8.23 -28.82
N GLU A 26 19.29 7.34 -28.92
CA GLU A 26 18.16 7.35 -27.98
C GLU A 26 18.77 7.36 -26.57
N VAL A 27 18.62 8.47 -25.86
CA VAL A 27 19.06 8.57 -24.47
C VAL A 27 18.19 7.60 -23.68
N ILE A 28 18.76 6.44 -23.36
CA ILE A 28 18.06 5.40 -22.59
C ILE A 28 17.79 5.96 -21.19
N VAL A 29 16.54 6.36 -20.95
CA VAL A 29 16.12 6.87 -19.63
C VAL A 29 15.85 5.69 -18.72
N VAL A 30 16.63 5.57 -17.64
CA VAL A 30 16.42 4.52 -16.63
C VAL A 30 15.05 4.74 -15.96
N PRO A 31 14.23 3.69 -15.77
CA PRO A 31 12.96 3.81 -15.09
C PRO A 31 13.14 4.36 -13.68
N SER A 32 12.35 5.36 -13.30
CA SER A 32 12.40 5.94 -11.95
C SER A 32 11.66 5.09 -10.91
N THR A 33 10.74 4.23 -11.35
CA THR A 33 9.86 3.46 -10.47
C THR A 33 9.65 2.02 -10.93
N VAL A 34 9.25 1.15 -10.00
CA VAL A 34 8.93 -0.27 -10.22
C VAL A 34 7.60 -0.61 -9.57
N VAL A 35 6.79 -1.39 -10.27
CA VAL A 35 5.53 -1.95 -9.74
C VAL A 35 5.81 -3.28 -9.05
N LYS A 36 5.57 -3.36 -7.74
CA LYS A 36 5.68 -4.58 -6.94
C LYS A 36 4.50 -5.53 -7.20
N ARG A 37 4.64 -6.77 -6.71
CA ARG A 37 3.65 -7.85 -6.86
C ARG A 37 2.30 -7.55 -6.19
N ASP A 38 2.30 -6.70 -5.16
CA ASP A 38 1.09 -6.22 -4.46
C ASP A 38 0.44 -5.02 -5.16
N GLY A 39 0.97 -4.59 -6.31
CA GLY A 39 0.53 -3.41 -7.04
C GLY A 39 1.12 -2.08 -6.54
N SER A 40 1.88 -2.08 -5.45
CA SER A 40 2.52 -0.86 -4.93
C SER A 40 3.65 -0.36 -5.84
N VAL A 41 3.79 0.96 -5.95
CA VAL A 41 4.83 1.61 -6.76
C VAL A 41 5.95 2.08 -5.84
N VAL A 42 7.19 1.70 -6.15
CA VAL A 42 8.38 2.11 -5.38
C VAL A 42 9.48 2.68 -6.27
N PRO A 43 10.43 3.48 -5.74
CA PRO A 43 11.60 3.91 -6.50
C PRO A 43 12.41 2.74 -7.04
N PHE A 44 12.90 2.87 -8.27
CA PHE A 44 13.83 1.91 -8.87
C PHE A 44 15.19 2.00 -8.16
N ASN A 45 15.77 0.85 -7.81
CA ASN A 45 17.13 0.77 -7.28
C ASN A 45 17.86 -0.43 -7.91
N ILE A 46 18.92 -0.14 -8.68
CA ILE A 46 19.77 -1.12 -9.36
C ILE A 46 20.53 -2.03 -8.39
N GLU A 47 20.89 -1.55 -7.20
CA GLU A 47 21.60 -2.35 -6.18
C GLU A 47 20.80 -3.60 -5.78
N ARG A 48 19.47 -3.55 -5.89
CA ARG A 48 18.63 -4.73 -5.60
C ARG A 48 18.84 -5.84 -6.62
N ILE A 49 19.13 -5.50 -7.88
CA ILE A 49 19.49 -6.47 -8.93
C ILE A 49 20.89 -7.02 -8.64
N GLU A 50 21.84 -6.16 -8.30
CA GLU A 50 23.22 -6.56 -7.99
C GLU A 50 23.28 -7.50 -6.78
N ILE A 51 22.56 -7.20 -5.71
CA ILE A 51 22.46 -8.07 -4.52
C ILE A 51 21.87 -9.43 -4.90
N ALA A 52 20.82 -9.46 -5.74
CA ALA A 52 20.22 -10.72 -6.17
C ALA A 52 21.19 -11.56 -7.01
N LEU A 53 21.92 -10.92 -7.93
CA LEU A 53 22.95 -11.57 -8.74
C LEU A 53 24.10 -12.09 -7.86
N ARG A 54 24.58 -11.28 -6.91
CA ARG A 54 25.66 -11.66 -5.98
C ARG A 54 25.29 -12.91 -5.19
N LYS A 55 24.10 -12.93 -4.60
CA LYS A 55 23.55 -14.11 -3.90
C LYS A 55 23.44 -15.33 -4.82
N CYS A 56 23.01 -15.12 -6.07
CA CYS A 56 22.88 -16.20 -7.05
C CYS A 56 24.23 -16.81 -7.45
N PHE A 57 25.28 -16.01 -7.56
CA PHE A 57 26.63 -16.50 -7.88
C PHE A 57 27.31 -17.13 -6.66
N GLU A 58 27.11 -16.55 -5.47
CA GLU A 58 27.59 -17.11 -4.19
C GLU A 58 26.98 -18.48 -3.88
N SER A 59 25.67 -18.65 -4.08
CA SER A 59 24.97 -19.91 -3.78
C SER A 59 25.44 -21.09 -4.64
N ILE A 60 25.92 -20.83 -5.85
CA ILE A 60 26.50 -21.85 -6.75
C ILE A 60 28.03 -21.93 -6.66
N GLY A 61 28.66 -21.09 -5.83
CA GLY A 61 30.11 -21.05 -5.64
C GLY A 61 30.89 -20.64 -6.90
N LYS A 62 30.28 -19.86 -7.82
CA LYS A 62 30.92 -19.43 -9.06
C LYS A 62 31.17 -17.93 -9.08
N LYS A 63 32.26 -17.52 -9.72
CA LYS A 63 32.49 -16.12 -10.09
C LYS A 63 31.88 -15.83 -11.46
N PRO A 64 31.27 -14.66 -11.65
CA PRO A 64 30.75 -14.27 -12.95
C PRO A 64 31.88 -13.98 -13.94
N ILE A 65 31.62 -14.20 -15.23
CA ILE A 65 32.53 -13.94 -16.36
C ILE A 65 32.84 -12.44 -16.47
N ILE A 66 31.86 -11.60 -16.16
CA ILE A 66 32.00 -10.14 -16.10
C ILE A 66 31.51 -9.61 -14.75
N PRO A 67 31.92 -8.40 -14.31
CA PRO A 67 31.46 -7.83 -13.05
C PRO A 67 29.93 -7.78 -12.94
N ILE A 68 29.40 -8.00 -11.73
CA ILE A 68 27.96 -8.04 -11.45
C ILE A 68 27.29 -6.72 -11.82
N GLU A 69 27.99 -5.62 -11.53
CA GLU A 69 27.60 -4.24 -11.83
C GLU A 69 27.36 -4.08 -13.35
N THR A 70 28.23 -4.69 -14.17
CA THR A 70 28.08 -4.71 -15.63
C THR A 70 26.89 -5.55 -16.09
N ILE A 71 26.63 -6.70 -15.44
CA ILE A 71 25.45 -7.55 -15.74
C ILE A 71 24.17 -6.79 -15.40
N ALA A 72 24.11 -6.18 -14.22
CA ALA A 72 22.97 -5.39 -13.75
C ALA A 72 22.70 -4.22 -14.71
N GLN A 73 23.72 -3.45 -15.08
CA GLN A 73 23.57 -2.33 -16.00
C GLN A 73 23.04 -2.76 -17.38
N ARG A 74 23.51 -3.90 -17.92
CA ARG A 74 22.98 -4.45 -19.18
C ARG A 74 21.51 -4.80 -19.06
N ALA A 75 21.10 -5.44 -17.96
CA ALA A 75 19.70 -5.75 -17.71
C ALA A 75 18.86 -4.46 -17.61
N VAL A 76 19.34 -3.44 -16.89
CA VAL A 76 18.66 -2.14 -16.77
C VAL A 76 18.49 -1.47 -18.13
N ASN A 77 19.50 -1.47 -18.99
CA ASN A 77 19.41 -0.87 -20.33
C ASN A 77 18.32 -1.54 -21.17
N VAL A 78 18.16 -2.86 -21.06
CA VAL A 78 17.10 -3.61 -21.76
C VAL A 78 15.72 -3.37 -21.14
N VAL A 79 15.64 -3.20 -19.81
CA VAL A 79 14.38 -2.82 -19.14
C VAL A 79 13.96 -1.43 -19.59
N ALA A 80 14.89 -0.47 -19.58
CA ALA A 80 14.67 0.92 -19.94
C ALA A 80 14.22 1.10 -21.39
N SER A 81 14.71 0.26 -22.32
CA SER A 81 14.29 0.32 -23.72
C SER A 81 12.92 -0.33 -23.99
N LYS A 82 12.38 -1.11 -23.04
CA LYS A 82 11.13 -1.86 -23.23
C LYS A 82 9.97 -1.38 -22.36
N PHE A 83 10.24 -0.73 -21.24
CA PHE A 83 9.22 -0.45 -20.22
C PHE A 83 9.42 0.93 -19.58
N ASP A 84 8.38 1.77 -19.63
CA ASP A 84 8.32 3.02 -18.87
C ASP A 84 8.16 2.77 -17.36
N ARG A 85 7.37 1.75 -17.00
CA ARG A 85 7.06 1.35 -15.63
C ARG A 85 7.14 -0.17 -15.48
N PRO A 86 8.36 -0.73 -15.34
CA PRO A 86 8.53 -2.17 -15.28
C PRO A 86 7.94 -2.76 -13.99
N SER A 87 7.36 -3.96 -14.10
CA SER A 87 7.02 -4.78 -12.94
C SER A 87 8.25 -5.52 -12.43
N VAL A 88 8.22 -5.95 -11.16
CA VAL A 88 9.30 -6.78 -10.60
C VAL A 88 9.51 -8.06 -11.43
N GLU A 89 8.44 -8.66 -11.96
CA GLU A 89 8.55 -9.87 -12.80
C GLU A 89 9.21 -9.56 -14.14
N ALA A 90 8.86 -8.45 -14.79
CA ALA A 90 9.48 -8.06 -16.05
C ALA A 90 11.00 -7.80 -15.89
N ILE A 91 11.41 -7.17 -14.79
CA ILE A 91 12.84 -6.98 -14.48
C ILE A 91 13.52 -8.34 -14.29
N GLN A 92 12.89 -9.27 -13.56
CA GLN A 92 13.44 -10.61 -13.36
C GLN A 92 13.60 -11.37 -14.67
N ASP A 93 12.61 -11.32 -15.57
CA ASP A 93 12.69 -11.95 -16.90
C ASP A 93 13.86 -11.38 -17.72
N ILE A 94 14.09 -10.06 -17.67
CA ILE A 94 15.22 -9.42 -18.35
C ILE A 94 16.57 -9.83 -17.73
N VAL A 95 16.65 -9.95 -16.41
CA VAL A 95 17.87 -10.43 -15.72
C VAL A 95 18.19 -11.88 -16.14
N GLU A 96 17.18 -12.74 -16.21
CA GLU A 96 17.33 -14.13 -16.68
C GLU A 96 17.84 -14.19 -18.13
N MET A 97 17.21 -13.44 -19.03
CA MET A 97 17.66 -13.34 -20.44
C MET A 97 19.08 -12.79 -20.55
N THR A 98 19.43 -11.79 -19.72
CA THR A 98 20.76 -11.18 -19.72
C THR A 98 21.82 -12.22 -19.32
N LEU A 99 21.58 -13.00 -18.25
CA LEU A 99 22.47 -14.08 -17.84
C LEU A 99 22.63 -15.13 -18.95
N GLN A 100 21.55 -15.54 -19.61
CA GLN A 100 21.62 -16.48 -20.73
C GLN A 100 22.42 -15.93 -21.92
N SER A 101 22.22 -14.65 -22.28
CA SER A 101 22.91 -13.99 -23.39
C SER A 101 24.42 -13.87 -23.18
N LEU A 102 24.86 -13.81 -21.91
CA LEU A 102 26.27 -13.76 -21.52
C LEU A 102 26.91 -15.15 -21.42
N GLY A 103 26.15 -16.23 -21.67
CA GLY A 103 26.62 -17.61 -21.52
C GLY A 103 26.66 -18.09 -20.07
N GLU A 104 26.08 -17.34 -19.12
CA GLU A 104 26.03 -17.67 -17.69
C GLU A 104 24.91 -18.69 -17.38
N PHE A 105 24.86 -19.79 -18.13
CA PHE A 105 23.74 -20.74 -18.10
C PHE A 105 23.50 -21.35 -16.72
N SER A 106 24.56 -21.63 -15.95
CA SER A 106 24.42 -22.17 -14.60
C SER A 106 23.80 -21.16 -13.64
N ALA A 107 24.19 -19.88 -13.74
CA ALA A 107 23.62 -18.82 -12.92
C ALA A 107 22.18 -18.53 -13.34
N ALA A 108 21.89 -18.45 -14.64
CA ALA A 108 20.53 -18.28 -15.16
C ALA A 108 19.58 -19.39 -14.66
N LYS A 109 20.00 -20.66 -14.77
CA LYS A 109 19.21 -21.80 -14.27
C LYS A 109 18.96 -21.71 -12.77
N HIS A 110 19.99 -21.37 -11.99
CA HIS A 110 19.84 -21.24 -10.54
C HIS A 110 18.91 -20.09 -10.17
N TYR A 111 19.02 -18.95 -10.85
CA TYR A 111 18.15 -17.79 -10.67
C TYR A 111 16.68 -18.13 -10.94
N ILE A 112 16.40 -18.83 -12.05
CA ILE A 112 15.05 -19.31 -12.41
C ILE A 112 14.48 -20.23 -11.33
N LEU A 113 15.27 -21.22 -10.88
CA LEU A 113 14.84 -22.16 -9.85
C LEU A 113 14.53 -21.46 -8.52
N TYR A 114 15.40 -20.53 -8.10
CA TYR A 114 15.21 -19.72 -6.91
C TYR A 114 13.92 -18.89 -6.99
N ARG A 115 13.65 -18.26 -8.14
CA ARG A 115 12.41 -17.50 -8.37
C ARG A 115 11.18 -18.41 -8.28
N ALA A 116 11.22 -19.61 -8.87
CA ALA A 116 10.13 -20.57 -8.83
C ALA A 116 9.87 -21.11 -7.42
N GLU A 117 10.92 -21.40 -6.66
CA GLU A 117 10.81 -21.83 -5.25
C GLU A 117 10.22 -20.72 -4.38
N HIS A 118 10.70 -19.49 -4.52
CA HIS A 118 10.13 -18.35 -3.80
C HIS A 118 8.71 -18.00 -4.24
N ALA A 119 8.32 -18.27 -5.49
CA ALA A 119 6.94 -18.15 -5.92
C ALA A 119 6.04 -19.15 -5.19
N LYS A 120 6.49 -20.41 -5.03
CA LYS A 120 5.78 -21.41 -4.22
C LYS A 120 5.72 -21.01 -2.74
N LEU A 121 6.82 -20.53 -2.16
CA LEU A 121 6.86 -20.05 -0.77
C LEU A 121 5.93 -18.86 -0.53
N ARG A 122 5.73 -17.99 -1.54
CA ARG A 122 4.75 -16.90 -1.46
C ARG A 122 3.32 -17.43 -1.41
N GLN A 123 3.02 -18.51 -2.13
CA GLN A 123 1.71 -19.18 -2.05
C GLN A 123 1.52 -19.91 -0.72
N SER A 124 2.60 -20.41 -0.12
CA SER A 124 2.58 -21.19 1.12
C SER A 124 3.01 -20.40 2.36
N ARG A 125 3.04 -19.06 2.31
CA ARG A 125 3.59 -18.25 3.41
C ARG A 125 2.80 -18.56 4.67
N PRO A 126 3.42 -19.18 5.69
CA PRO A 126 2.69 -19.55 6.89
C PRO A 126 2.23 -18.25 7.57
N VAL A 127 0.93 -18.19 7.86
CA VAL A 127 0.36 -17.10 8.67
C VAL A 127 1.08 -17.13 10.02
N PRO A 128 1.69 -16.01 10.46
CA PRO A 128 2.32 -15.91 11.78
C PRO A 128 1.41 -16.44 12.89
N LEU A 129 2.00 -17.07 13.91
CA LEU A 129 1.25 -17.71 14.99
C LEU A 129 0.36 -16.71 15.74
N GLU A 130 0.87 -15.51 16.01
CA GLU A 130 0.13 -14.41 16.66
C GLU A 130 -1.14 -14.04 15.89
N ILE A 131 -1.04 -13.93 14.56
CA ILE A 131 -2.19 -13.63 13.70
C ILE A 131 -3.18 -14.81 13.73
N ARG A 132 -2.71 -16.06 13.68
CA ARG A 132 -3.63 -17.21 13.79
C ARG A 132 -4.38 -17.21 15.11
N GLN A 133 -3.69 -16.97 16.22
CA GLN A 133 -4.29 -16.91 17.56
C GLN A 133 -5.34 -15.80 17.67
N ALA A 134 -5.07 -14.61 17.13
CA ALA A 134 -6.04 -13.51 17.14
C ALA A 134 -7.32 -13.86 16.35
N PHE A 135 -7.19 -14.55 15.22
CA PHE A 135 -8.33 -15.01 14.44
C PHE A 135 -9.08 -16.17 15.12
N GLU A 136 -8.38 -17.07 15.81
CA GLU A 136 -8.97 -18.16 16.61
C GLU A 136 -9.76 -17.61 17.81
N GLU A 137 -9.20 -16.65 18.56
CA GLU A 137 -9.89 -15.96 19.65
C GLU A 137 -11.16 -15.26 19.13
N SER A 138 -11.03 -14.57 18.00
CA SER A 138 -12.16 -13.90 17.36
C SER A 138 -13.23 -14.87 16.87
N ASP A 139 -12.88 -16.11 16.52
CA ASP A 139 -13.83 -17.10 15.99
C ASP A 139 -14.85 -17.54 17.05
N ALA A 140 -14.45 -17.49 18.32
CA ALA A 140 -15.32 -17.83 19.45
C ALA A 140 -16.58 -16.93 19.56
N PHE A 141 -16.55 -15.73 18.97
CA PHE A 141 -17.66 -14.78 18.99
C PHE A 141 -18.67 -14.98 17.85
N PHE A 142 -18.36 -15.80 16.86
CA PHE A 142 -19.22 -16.01 15.69
C PHE A 142 -19.97 -17.35 15.77
N PRO A 143 -21.23 -17.38 16.25
CA PRO A 143 -22.05 -18.60 16.24
C PRO A 143 -22.26 -19.23 14.86
N THR A 144 -22.13 -18.46 13.76
CA THR A 144 -22.35 -18.98 12.40
C THR A 144 -21.27 -18.52 11.43
N GLN A 145 -20.97 -19.38 10.45
CA GLN A 145 -20.05 -19.04 9.36
C GLN A 145 -20.54 -17.87 8.51
N LEU A 146 -21.87 -17.71 8.36
CA LEU A 146 -22.44 -16.59 7.63
C LEU A 146 -22.15 -15.26 8.34
N GLN A 147 -22.30 -15.20 9.66
CA GLN A 147 -22.01 -13.99 10.43
C GLN A 147 -20.51 -13.64 10.36
N LYS A 148 -19.64 -14.64 10.49
CA LYS A 148 -18.20 -14.50 10.28
C LYS A 148 -17.89 -13.91 8.90
N PHE A 149 -18.47 -14.48 7.86
CA PHE A 149 -18.30 -14.00 6.49
C PHE A 149 -18.77 -12.55 6.32
N GLN A 150 -19.98 -12.23 6.79
CA GLN A 150 -20.53 -10.86 6.72
C GLN A 150 -19.62 -9.86 7.44
N PHE A 151 -19.06 -10.23 8.59
CA PHE A 151 -18.13 -9.39 9.30
C PHE A 151 -16.86 -9.08 8.50
N TYR A 152 -16.18 -10.12 8.01
CA TYR A 152 -14.92 -9.95 7.27
C TYR A 152 -15.11 -9.26 5.91
N ASP A 153 -16.27 -9.43 5.28
CA ASP A 153 -16.61 -8.78 4.01
C ASP A 153 -16.98 -7.30 4.17
N LYS A 154 -17.76 -6.95 5.22
CA LYS A 154 -18.38 -5.61 5.35
C LYS A 154 -17.73 -4.67 6.38
N TYR A 155 -17.16 -5.19 7.46
CA TYR A 155 -16.76 -4.37 8.61
C TYR A 155 -15.26 -4.42 8.91
N SER A 156 -14.63 -5.57 8.67
CA SER A 156 -13.20 -5.75 8.92
C SER A 156 -12.34 -4.94 7.95
N ARG A 157 -11.56 -3.99 8.48
CA ARG A 157 -10.63 -3.18 7.69
C ARG A 157 -9.26 -3.83 7.60
N PHE A 158 -8.50 -3.54 6.56
CA PHE A 158 -7.12 -3.99 6.49
C PHE A 158 -6.22 -3.10 7.35
N ASN A 159 -5.53 -3.68 8.32
CA ASN A 159 -4.49 -3.00 9.10
C ASN A 159 -3.14 -3.23 8.40
N TYR A 160 -2.58 -2.15 7.84
CA TYR A 160 -1.30 -2.20 7.12
C TYR A 160 -0.08 -2.38 8.03
N GLU A 161 -0.19 -2.06 9.31
CA GLU A 161 0.88 -2.23 10.30
C GLU A 161 0.98 -3.70 10.74
N LEU A 162 -0.16 -4.34 11.02
CA LEU A 162 -0.23 -5.75 11.40
C LEU A 162 -0.21 -6.70 10.18
N GLY A 163 -0.51 -6.18 8.99
CA GLY A 163 -0.48 -6.93 7.74
C GLY A 163 -1.65 -7.92 7.56
N HIS A 164 -2.76 -7.72 8.27
CA HIS A 164 -3.98 -8.52 8.13
C HIS A 164 -5.25 -7.68 8.26
N ARG A 165 -6.38 -8.31 7.93
CA ARG A 165 -7.71 -7.77 8.19
C ARG A 165 -8.01 -7.79 9.69
N GLU A 166 -8.63 -6.73 10.20
CA GLU A 166 -9.04 -6.61 11.59
C GLU A 166 -9.89 -7.81 12.01
N THR A 167 -9.58 -8.40 13.16
CA THR A 167 -10.44 -9.36 13.82
C THR A 167 -11.66 -8.68 14.45
N TRP A 168 -12.61 -9.46 14.97
CA TRP A 168 -13.76 -8.91 15.67
C TRP A 168 -13.33 -8.07 16.87
N VAL A 169 -12.39 -8.60 17.67
CA VAL A 169 -11.87 -7.94 18.87
C VAL A 169 -11.27 -6.58 18.50
N GLU A 170 -10.38 -6.56 17.51
CA GLU A 170 -9.72 -5.34 17.02
C GLU A 170 -10.72 -4.31 16.44
N THR A 171 -11.77 -4.79 15.75
CA THR A 171 -12.81 -3.91 15.21
C THR A 171 -13.63 -3.28 16.33
N VAL A 172 -13.96 -4.05 17.36
CA VAL A 172 -14.66 -3.55 18.55
C VAL A 172 -13.79 -2.54 19.28
N ASP A 173 -12.50 -2.82 19.46
CA ASP A 173 -11.53 -1.90 20.08
C ASP A 173 -11.47 -0.58 19.33
N ARG A 174 -11.30 -0.63 18.00
CA ARG A 174 -11.31 0.57 17.15
C ARG A 174 -12.60 1.39 17.33
N ALA A 175 -13.75 0.74 17.42
CA ALA A 175 -15.03 1.43 17.58
C ALA A 175 -15.15 2.05 18.98
N THR A 176 -14.78 1.33 20.04
CA THR A 176 -14.89 1.81 21.42
C THR A 176 -13.87 2.91 21.73
N ASP A 177 -12.65 2.78 21.22
CA ASP A 177 -11.60 3.79 21.37
C ASP A 177 -12.00 5.08 20.65
N TYR A 178 -12.59 4.98 19.46
CA TYR A 178 -13.12 6.14 18.75
C TYR A 178 -14.28 6.80 19.52
N LEU A 179 -15.18 6.04 20.13
CA LEU A 179 -16.24 6.60 20.98
C LEU A 179 -15.69 7.27 22.24
N LYS A 180 -14.65 6.68 22.85
CA LYS A 180 -13.96 7.23 24.02
C LYS A 180 -13.26 8.55 23.70
N GLU A 181 -12.57 8.60 22.55
CA GLU A 181 -12.01 9.82 21.97
C GLU A 181 -13.09 10.88 21.72
N LEU A 182 -14.17 10.51 21.01
CA LEU A 182 -15.27 11.42 20.66
C LEU A 182 -15.98 12.01 21.89
N SER A 183 -16.08 11.22 22.96
CA SER A 183 -16.66 11.65 24.23
C SER A 183 -15.67 12.37 25.14
N GLU A 184 -14.43 12.59 24.71
CA GLU A 184 -13.37 13.26 25.49
C GLU A 184 -13.15 12.62 26.87
N ASN A 185 -13.27 11.29 26.96
CA ASN A 185 -13.16 10.54 28.22
C ASN A 185 -14.13 11.01 29.33
N LYS A 186 -15.33 11.49 28.95
CA LYS A 186 -16.34 11.99 29.92
C LYS A 186 -16.94 10.92 30.83
N LEU A 187 -16.79 9.64 30.49
CA LEU A 187 -17.34 8.53 31.26
C LEU A 187 -16.25 7.81 32.08
N PRO A 188 -16.61 7.16 33.19
CA PRO A 188 -15.68 6.30 33.93
C PRO A 188 -15.18 5.13 33.07
N GLU A 189 -13.95 4.67 33.30
CA GLU A 189 -13.33 3.56 32.55
C GLU A 189 -14.20 2.30 32.54
N GLU A 190 -14.77 1.94 33.70
CA GLU A 190 -15.69 0.82 33.86
C GLU A 190 -16.89 0.90 32.89
N THR A 191 -17.33 2.12 32.56
CA THR A 191 -18.43 2.31 31.61
C THR A 191 -18.00 1.99 30.19
N TYR A 192 -16.79 2.40 29.77
CA TYR A 192 -16.24 2.03 28.46
C TYR A 192 -16.01 0.53 28.36
N ASP A 193 -15.46 -0.10 29.41
CA ASP A 193 -15.26 -1.55 29.46
C ASP A 193 -16.59 -2.31 29.34
N ARG A 194 -17.63 -1.82 30.02
CA ARG A 194 -18.97 -2.40 29.94
C ARG A 194 -19.56 -2.28 28.53
N VAL A 195 -19.38 -1.13 27.88
CA VAL A 195 -19.82 -0.92 26.48
C VAL A 195 -19.05 -1.87 25.56
N ARG A 196 -17.72 -1.89 25.66
CA ARG A 196 -16.85 -2.79 24.88
C ARG A 196 -17.27 -4.24 25.03
N LYS A 197 -17.44 -4.73 26.26
CA LYS A 197 -17.90 -6.09 26.54
C LYS A 197 -19.28 -6.37 25.95
N GLY A 198 -20.20 -5.41 26.04
CA GLY A 198 -21.54 -5.53 25.46
C GLY A 198 -21.55 -5.69 23.95
N ILE A 199 -20.65 -4.97 23.26
CA ILE A 199 -20.47 -5.07 21.81
C ILE A 199 -19.76 -6.39 21.47
N LEU A 200 -18.66 -6.71 22.17
CA LEU A 200 -17.86 -7.89 21.92
C LEU A 200 -18.69 -9.19 22.01
N GLU A 201 -19.54 -9.29 23.03
CA GLU A 201 -20.46 -10.42 23.24
C GLU A 201 -21.75 -10.32 22.40
N MET A 202 -21.85 -9.32 21.51
CA MET A 202 -23.01 -9.02 20.65
C MET A 202 -24.34 -8.89 21.42
N ARG A 203 -24.29 -8.51 22.70
CA ARG A 203 -25.49 -8.21 23.50
C ARG A 203 -26.08 -6.84 23.18
N ALA A 204 -25.24 -5.92 22.71
CA ALA A 204 -25.66 -4.61 22.21
C ALA A 204 -24.78 -4.23 21.01
N MET A 205 -25.39 -3.99 19.86
CA MET A 205 -24.68 -3.63 18.64
C MET A 205 -24.78 -2.12 18.38
N PRO A 206 -23.67 -1.43 18.09
CA PRO A 206 -23.71 -0.04 17.64
C PRO A 206 -24.22 0.03 16.20
N SER A 207 -24.28 1.24 15.63
CA SER A 207 -24.55 1.37 14.20
C SER A 207 -23.48 0.60 13.41
N MET A 208 -23.93 -0.14 12.39
CA MET A 208 -23.03 -0.84 11.47
C MET A 208 -22.04 0.12 10.79
N ARG A 209 -22.49 1.36 10.56
CA ARG A 209 -21.67 2.49 10.11
C ARG A 209 -20.54 2.84 11.06
N LEU A 210 -20.76 2.87 12.37
CA LEU A 210 -19.70 3.09 13.35
C LEU A 210 -18.64 1.98 13.26
N LEU A 211 -19.05 0.71 13.23
CA LEU A 211 -18.11 -0.42 13.10
C LEU A 211 -17.27 -0.31 11.83
N ALA A 212 -17.89 0.02 10.70
CA ALA A 212 -17.20 0.17 9.42
C ALA A 212 -16.25 1.38 9.38
N MET A 213 -16.64 2.52 9.97
CA MET A 213 -16.01 3.83 9.67
C MET A 213 -15.23 4.46 10.83
N ALA A 214 -15.36 3.96 12.06
CA ALA A 214 -14.65 4.49 13.23
C ALA A 214 -13.14 4.65 12.99
N GLY A 215 -12.57 5.76 13.47
CA GLY A 215 -11.18 6.15 13.25
C GLY A 215 -11.02 7.19 12.13
N PRO A 216 -9.96 7.11 11.28
CA PRO A 216 -9.61 8.19 10.35
C PRO A 216 -10.71 8.60 9.36
N ALA A 217 -11.59 7.68 8.94
CA ALA A 217 -12.68 8.01 8.04
C ALA A 217 -13.75 8.86 8.74
N ALA A 218 -14.19 8.44 9.93
CA ALA A 218 -15.12 9.19 10.76
C ALA A 218 -14.59 10.55 11.21
N ARG A 219 -13.27 10.70 11.41
CA ARG A 219 -12.64 12.02 11.70
C ARG A 219 -12.69 12.98 10.51
N ARG A 220 -12.62 12.48 9.27
CA ARG A 220 -12.73 13.33 8.07
C ARG A 220 -14.16 13.83 7.86
N ASN A 221 -15.14 12.95 8.09
CA ASN A 221 -16.55 13.30 8.02
C ASN A 221 -17.35 12.41 8.96
N ASN A 222 -17.90 13.01 10.01
CA ASN A 222 -18.66 12.29 11.03
C ASN A 222 -19.98 11.72 10.49
N ILE A 223 -20.54 12.25 9.39
CA ILE A 223 -21.77 11.74 8.76
C ILE A 223 -21.63 10.24 8.44
N ALA A 224 -20.40 9.77 8.17
CA ALA A 224 -20.10 8.38 7.87
C ALA A 224 -20.42 7.38 9.00
N ILE A 225 -20.67 7.82 10.23
CA ILE A 225 -21.03 6.93 11.36
C ILE A 225 -22.55 6.83 11.60
N TYR A 226 -23.33 7.69 10.96
CA TYR A 226 -24.79 7.71 11.09
C TYR A 226 -25.44 6.85 10.01
N ASN A 227 -26.39 6.01 10.40
CA ASN A 227 -27.15 5.19 9.45
C ASN A 227 -28.21 6.02 8.72
N CYS A 228 -28.93 6.86 9.47
CA CYS A 228 -30.08 7.62 8.99
C CYS A 228 -29.98 9.07 9.47
N SER A 229 -30.53 9.95 8.66
CA SER A 229 -30.67 11.39 8.89
C SER A 229 -32.02 11.84 8.36
N TYR A 230 -32.43 13.03 8.76
CA TYR A 230 -33.67 13.67 8.32
C TYR A 230 -33.38 15.12 7.95
N MET A 231 -33.99 15.61 6.87
CA MET A 231 -33.97 17.03 6.56
C MET A 231 -35.24 17.52 5.85
N PRO A 232 -35.79 18.69 6.23
CA PRO A 232 -36.88 19.29 5.48
C PRO A 232 -36.37 19.85 4.14
N VAL A 233 -37.20 19.77 3.10
CA VAL A 233 -36.93 20.42 1.81
C VAL A 233 -37.53 21.82 1.83
N ASP A 234 -36.71 22.80 2.19
CA ASP A 234 -37.09 24.22 2.29
C ASP A 234 -36.44 25.11 1.21
N SER A 235 -35.44 24.58 0.50
CA SER A 235 -34.68 25.29 -0.53
C SER A 235 -34.09 24.32 -1.56
N ILE A 236 -33.51 24.86 -2.64
CA ILE A 236 -32.78 24.05 -3.63
C ILE A 236 -31.49 23.47 -3.01
N ASP A 237 -30.90 24.15 -2.03
CA ASP A 237 -29.68 23.70 -1.36
C ASP A 237 -29.89 22.40 -0.57
N SER A 238 -31.13 22.12 -0.11
CA SER A 238 -31.49 20.84 0.53
C SER A 238 -31.12 19.63 -0.35
N PHE A 239 -31.19 19.74 -1.68
CA PHE A 239 -30.79 18.64 -2.58
C PHE A 239 -29.28 18.43 -2.63
N VAL A 240 -28.50 19.52 -2.51
CA VAL A 240 -27.03 19.44 -2.46
C VAL A 240 -26.59 18.79 -1.16
N GLU A 241 -27.20 19.17 -0.03
CA GLU A 241 -26.90 18.56 1.25
C GLU A 241 -27.34 17.09 1.32
N ALA A 242 -28.54 16.77 0.83
CA ALA A 242 -29.01 15.38 0.72
C ALA A 242 -28.04 14.50 -0.10
N LEU A 243 -27.46 15.05 -1.17
CA LEU A 243 -26.44 14.37 -1.97
C LEU A 243 -25.16 14.13 -1.17
N ILE A 244 -24.65 15.12 -0.44
CA ILE A 244 -23.44 14.99 0.39
C ILE A 244 -23.65 13.93 1.49
N ILE A 245 -24.81 13.95 2.14
CA ILE A 245 -25.18 12.97 3.17
C ILE A 245 -25.23 11.56 2.58
N SER A 246 -25.89 11.40 1.41
CA SER A 246 -25.99 10.12 0.70
C SER A 246 -24.64 9.61 0.22
N MET A 247 -23.76 10.47 -0.28
CA MET A 247 -22.38 10.12 -0.68
C MET A 247 -21.51 9.70 0.51
N SER A 248 -21.80 10.24 1.70
CA SER A 248 -21.19 9.81 2.96
C SER A 248 -21.78 8.47 3.44
N GLY A 249 -22.82 8.00 2.77
CA GLY A 249 -23.47 6.72 2.99
C GLY A 249 -24.53 6.73 4.09
N CYS A 250 -24.84 7.90 4.64
CA CYS A 250 -25.96 8.05 5.54
C CYS A 250 -27.25 8.12 4.71
N GLY A 251 -28.29 7.39 5.10
CA GLY A 251 -29.61 7.56 4.49
C GLY A 251 -30.19 8.92 4.85
N VAL A 252 -30.84 9.58 3.90
CA VAL A 252 -31.53 10.86 4.12
C VAL A 252 -33.00 10.69 3.73
N GLY A 253 -33.89 11.18 4.58
CA GLY A 253 -35.34 11.14 4.40
C GLY A 253 -35.99 12.46 4.76
#